data_AF-A0A6V7I397-F1
#
_entry.id   AF-A0A6V7I397-F1
#
_cell.length_a   1.000
_cell.length_b   1.000
_cell.length_c   1.000
_cell.angle_alpha   90.00
_cell.angle_beta   90.00
_cell.angle_gamma   90.00
#
_symmetry.space_group_name_H-M   'P 1'
#
loop_
_entity.id
_entity.type
_entity.pdbx_description
1 polymer ?
#
loop_
_entity_poly.entity_id
_entity_poly.type
_entity_poly.pdbx_seq_one_letter_code
_entity_poly.pdbx_strand_id
1 'polypeptide(L)'
;PWTSTGLEIIGFLHTNSTTNMNKQPDIELMAMPVGVSQDNGISLRKLVGIRDEVYDGYFAALVDKTAVTLAPVLLHPKSVGEIKLRSKNPDDDPIIDPKYLSNEEDVITLIK
;
A
#
# COMPACT_ATOMS: atom_id res chain seq x y z
N PRO A 1 -25.09 6.85 0.94
CA PRO A 1 -24.60 6.37 -0.38
C PRO A 1 -23.64 5.18 -0.18
N TRP A 2 -23.99 3.99 -0.66
CA TRP A 2 -23.26 2.73 -0.41
C TRP A 2 -22.15 2.42 -1.42
N THR A 3 -21.83 3.39 -2.29
CA THR A 3 -20.73 3.29 -3.24
C THR A 3 -19.95 4.59 -3.19
N SER A 4 -18.81 4.58 -2.51
CA SER A 4 -17.72 5.51 -2.79
C SER A 4 -16.89 4.88 -3.91
N THR A 5 -16.53 5.66 -4.94
CA THR A 5 -15.47 5.28 -5.88
C THR A 5 -14.18 5.18 -5.08
N GLY A 6 -13.88 3.98 -4.59
CA GLY A 6 -12.70 3.74 -3.74
C GLY A 6 -11.41 4.09 -4.49
N LEU A 7 -11.34 3.73 -5.77
CA LEU A 7 -10.23 4.05 -6.68
C LEU A 7 -10.78 4.82 -7.89
N GLU A 8 -10.17 5.96 -8.20
CA GLU A 8 -10.55 6.77 -9.37
C GLU A 8 -9.50 6.71 -10.48
N ILE A 9 -8.22 6.60 -10.13
CA ILE A 9 -7.13 6.60 -11.10
C ILE A 9 -6.15 5.47 -10.77
N ILE A 10 -5.72 4.78 -11.83
CA ILE A 10 -4.63 3.80 -11.80
C ILE A 10 -3.64 4.20 -12.89
N GLY A 11 -2.35 4.23 -12.55
CA GLY A 11 -1.26 4.49 -13.48
C GLY A 11 -0.12 3.50 -13.30
N PHE A 12 0.57 3.16 -14.39
CA PHE A 12 1.74 2.29 -14.38
C PHE A 12 3.00 3.09 -14.70
N LEU A 13 4.04 2.90 -13.91
CA LEU A 13 5.27 3.70 -13.94
C LEU A 13 6.50 2.81 -14.07
N HIS A 14 7.57 3.39 -14.61
CA HIS A 14 8.92 2.80 -14.65
C HIS A 14 9.86 3.64 -13.79
N THR A 15 10.41 3.08 -12.72
CA THR A 15 11.37 3.79 -11.85
C THR A 15 12.73 4.01 -12.51
N ASN A 16 13.06 3.22 -13.54
CA ASN A 16 14.28 3.40 -14.34
C ASN A 16 13.95 3.99 -15.72
N SER A 17 14.48 5.18 -15.97
CA SER A 17 14.40 5.91 -17.25
C SER A 17 15.30 5.32 -18.36
N THR A 18 15.50 4.00 -18.38
CA THR A 18 16.22 3.33 -19.47
C THR A 18 15.32 3.26 -20.70
N THR A 19 15.85 3.63 -21.85
CA THR A 19 15.21 3.71 -23.19
C THR A 19 14.60 2.41 -23.74
N ASN A 20 14.55 1.34 -22.94
CA ASN A 20 13.93 0.06 -23.30
C ASN A 20 12.42 0.10 -23.03
N MET A 21 11.66 0.58 -24.01
CA MET A 21 10.18 0.60 -23.99
C MET A 21 9.52 -0.80 -23.84
N ASN A 22 10.30 -1.88 -23.96
CA ASN A 22 9.82 -3.25 -23.78
C ASN A 22 9.88 -3.74 -22.32
N LYS A 23 10.39 -2.94 -21.37
CA LYS A 23 10.45 -3.34 -19.97
C LYS A 23 9.06 -3.19 -19.34
N GLN A 24 8.63 -4.16 -18.54
CA GLN A 24 7.37 -4.06 -17.78
C GLN A 24 7.48 -2.98 -16.70
N PRO A 25 6.38 -2.27 -16.38
CA PRO A 25 6.35 -1.30 -15.29
C PRO A 25 6.66 -1.97 -13.95
N ASP A 26 7.26 -1.24 -13.03
CA ASP A 26 7.64 -1.74 -11.70
C ASP A 26 6.75 -1.17 -10.59
N ILE A 27 6.05 -0.06 -10.84
CA ILE A 27 5.12 0.57 -9.89
C ILE A 27 3.74 0.75 -10.51
N GLU A 28 2.70 0.41 -9.76
CA GLU A 28 1.33 0.85 -9.97
C GLU A 28 0.99 1.95 -8.97
N LEU A 29 0.48 3.08 -9.45
CA LEU A 29 0.01 4.18 -8.62
C LEU A 29 -1.51 4.17 -8.61
N MET A 30 -2.06 3.84 -7.44
CA MET A 30 -3.49 3.96 -7.17
C MET A 30 -3.78 5.31 -6.53
N ALA A 31 -4.72 6.08 -7.09
CA ALA A 31 -5.17 7.33 -6.50
C ALA A 31 -6.64 7.26 -6.11
N MET A 32 -6.90 7.67 -4.86
CA MET A 32 -8.21 7.70 -4.24
C MET A 32 -8.58 9.16 -3.94
N PRO A 33 -9.83 9.58 -4.22
CA PRO A 33 -10.33 10.95 -3.94
C PRO A 33 -10.64 11.17 -2.44
N VAL A 34 -10.01 10.39 -1.56
CA VAL A 34 -10.21 10.44 -0.12
C VAL A 34 -8.86 10.42 0.55
N GLY A 35 -8.59 11.40 1.41
CA GLY A 35 -7.44 11.40 2.30
C GLY A 35 -7.68 10.53 3.53
N VAL A 36 -6.62 9.95 4.09
CA VAL A 36 -6.72 9.14 5.33
C VAL A 36 -7.21 9.97 6.53
N SER A 37 -7.14 11.30 6.48
CA SER A 37 -7.65 12.22 7.50
C SER A 37 -9.16 12.49 7.44
N GLN A 38 -9.85 12.13 6.34
CA GLN A 38 -11.23 12.55 6.05
C GLN A 38 -12.28 12.01 7.03
N ASP A 39 -11.99 10.92 7.72
CA ASP A 39 -12.88 10.33 8.71
C ASP A 39 -12.41 10.57 10.15
N ASN A 40 -11.55 11.58 10.35
CA ASN A 40 -10.97 11.95 11.64
C ASN A 40 -10.24 10.78 12.33
N GLY A 41 -9.72 9.82 11.57
CA GLY A 41 -8.89 8.73 12.09
C GLY A 41 -9.69 7.61 12.75
N ILE A 42 -11.01 7.55 12.49
CA ILE A 42 -11.92 6.59 13.10
C ILE A 42 -11.74 5.20 12.48
N SER A 43 -11.78 5.11 11.15
CA SER A 43 -11.85 3.86 10.38
C SER A 43 -10.73 3.73 9.35
N LEU A 44 -10.50 4.76 8.51
CA LEU A 44 -9.57 4.73 7.38
C LEU A 44 -8.14 4.48 7.85
N ARG A 45 -7.69 5.16 8.91
CA ARG A 45 -6.34 4.93 9.46
C ARG A 45 -6.13 3.47 9.88
N LYS A 46 -7.15 2.84 10.47
CA LYS A 46 -7.10 1.45 10.93
C LYS A 46 -7.15 0.49 9.76
N LEU A 47 -7.99 0.79 8.77
CA LEU A 47 -8.14 0.00 7.54
C LEU A 47 -6.83 -0.09 6.77
N VAL A 48 -6.07 1.01 6.69
CA VAL A 48 -4.78 1.05 5.99
C VAL A 48 -3.56 0.82 6.90
N GLY A 49 -3.76 0.46 8.17
CA GLY A 49 -2.69 0.07 9.09
C GLY A 49 -1.79 1.22 9.59
N ILE A 50 -2.27 2.46 9.62
CA ILE A 50 -1.51 3.62 10.12
C ILE A 50 -1.51 3.64 11.66
N ARG A 51 -0.29 3.64 12.23
CA ARG A 51 -0.05 3.80 13.68
C ARG A 51 -0.55 5.15 14.19
N ASP A 52 -1.05 5.18 15.43
CA ASP A 52 -1.60 6.37 16.11
C ASP A 52 -0.62 7.55 16.05
N GLU A 53 0.64 7.31 16.40
CA GLU A 53 1.72 8.31 16.39
C GLU A 53 1.91 8.97 15.01
N VAL A 54 1.77 8.19 13.93
CA VAL A 54 1.92 8.70 12.55
C VAL A 54 0.68 9.50 12.15
N TYR A 55 -0.51 9.03 12.56
CA TYR A 55 -1.74 9.75 12.32
C TYR A 55 -1.72 11.11 13.01
N ASP A 56 -1.44 11.14 14.31
CA ASP A 56 -1.44 12.35 15.14
C ASP A 56 -0.34 13.34 14.70
N GLY A 57 0.84 12.83 14.32
CA GLY A 57 1.98 13.65 13.92
C GLY A 57 1.88 14.25 12.52
N TYR A 58 1.13 13.63 11.59
CA TYR A 58 1.10 14.03 10.18
C TYR A 58 -0.31 14.24 9.63
N PHE A 59 -1.19 13.25 9.78
CA PHE A 59 -2.51 13.25 9.14
C PHE A 59 -3.57 14.06 9.90
N ALA A 60 -3.47 14.16 11.23
CA ALA A 60 -4.44 14.92 12.03
C ALA A 60 -4.47 16.41 11.66
N ALA A 61 -3.34 16.99 11.27
CA ALA A 61 -3.26 18.38 10.77
C ALA A 61 -3.92 18.60 9.39
N LEU A 62 -4.36 17.51 8.74
CA LEU A 62 -5.07 17.49 7.46
C LEU A 62 -6.58 17.23 7.63
N VAL A 63 -7.09 17.18 8.85
CA VAL A 63 -8.54 17.18 9.12
C VAL A 63 -9.15 18.46 8.53
N ASP A 64 -10.34 18.33 7.95
CA ASP A 64 -11.08 19.38 7.22
C ASP A 64 -10.38 19.96 5.98
N LYS A 65 -9.24 19.39 5.56
CA LYS A 65 -8.56 19.76 4.31
C LYS A 65 -8.86 18.74 3.22
N THR A 66 -9.13 19.22 2.01
CA THR A 66 -9.23 18.36 0.82
C THR A 66 -7.88 17.68 0.58
N ALA A 67 -7.89 16.35 0.55
CA ALA A 67 -6.71 15.54 0.34
C ALA A 67 -7.06 14.33 -0.54
N VAL A 68 -6.08 13.88 -1.31
CA VAL A 68 -6.13 12.64 -2.08
C VAL A 68 -5.13 11.65 -1.49
N THR A 69 -5.42 10.36 -1.57
CA THR A 69 -4.47 9.31 -1.18
C THR A 69 -3.81 8.74 -2.42
N LEU A 70 -2.48 8.73 -2.43
CA LEU A 70 -1.67 8.04 -3.42
C LEU A 70 -1.09 6.79 -2.77
N ALA A 71 -1.39 5.62 -3.32
CA ALA A 71 -0.93 4.33 -2.85
C ALA A 71 -0.07 3.66 -3.93
N PRO A 72 1.26 3.76 -3.86
CA PRO A 72 2.15 3.04 -4.76
C PRO A 72 2.18 1.55 -4.39
N VAL A 73 2.16 0.70 -5.41
CA VAL A 73 2.25 -0.76 -5.30
C VAL A 73 3.41 -1.24 -6.14
N LEU A 74 4.27 -2.05 -5.52
CA LEU A 74 5.37 -2.72 -6.21
C LEU A 74 4.83 -3.92 -7.00
N LEU A 75 4.96 -3.88 -8.33
CA LEU A 75 4.39 -4.90 -9.23
C LEU A 75 5.22 -6.18 -9.28
N HIS A 76 6.52 -6.06 -9.01
CA HIS A 76 7.48 -7.16 -9.15
C HIS A 76 8.40 -7.26 -7.93
N PRO A 77 7.84 -7.48 -6.71
CA PRO A 77 8.63 -7.59 -5.49
C PRO A 77 9.64 -8.74 -5.59
N LYS A 78 10.85 -8.49 -5.10
CA LYS A 78 11.93 -9.48 -4.95
C LYS A 78 11.89 -10.19 -3.60
N SER A 79 11.24 -9.58 -2.61
CA SER A 79 10.95 -10.19 -1.32
C SER A 79 10.07 -11.43 -1.50
N VAL A 80 10.46 -12.52 -0.84
CA VAL A 80 9.74 -13.80 -0.88
C VAL A 80 9.41 -14.25 0.54
N GLY A 81 8.13 -14.40 0.83
CA GLY A 81 7.61 -14.92 2.08
C GLY A 81 7.43 -16.44 2.10
N GLU A 82 6.87 -16.95 3.19
CA GLU A 82 6.51 -18.34 3.37
C GLU A 82 5.13 -18.49 4.02
N ILE A 83 4.44 -19.58 3.65
CA ILE A 83 3.19 -20.00 4.29
C ILE A 83 3.41 -21.42 4.80
N LYS A 84 3.11 -21.64 6.08
CA LYS A 84 3.24 -22.94 6.74
C LYS A 84 1.93 -23.33 7.38
N LEU A 85 1.57 -24.61 7.29
CA LEU A 85 0.45 -25.13 8.07
C LEU A 85 0.81 -25.04 9.55
N ARG A 86 -0.10 -24.48 10.35
CA ARG A 86 0.07 -24.42 11.81
C ARG A 86 -0.01 -25.80 12.44
N SER A 87 -0.93 -26.62 11.96
CA SER A 87 -1.13 -27.99 12.42
C SER A 87 -1.72 -28.86 11.28
N LYS A 88 -2.10 -30.09 11.60
CA LYS A 88 -2.83 -30.97 10.67
C LYS A 88 -4.34 -30.67 10.62
N ASN A 89 -4.85 -29.84 11.54
CA ASN A 89 -6.25 -29.46 11.57
C ASN A 89 -6.54 -28.44 10.46
N PRO A 90 -7.47 -28.69 9.53
CA PRO A 90 -7.79 -27.74 8.46
C PRO A 90 -8.48 -26.46 8.97
N ASP A 91 -9.04 -26.47 10.18
CA ASP A 91 -9.69 -25.29 10.78
C ASP A 91 -8.68 -24.32 11.44
N ASP A 92 -7.41 -24.73 11.57
CA ASP A 92 -6.37 -23.87 12.15
C ASP A 92 -5.80 -22.93 11.09
N ASP A 93 -5.81 -21.62 11.37
CA ASP A 93 -5.23 -20.62 10.48
C ASP A 93 -3.73 -20.89 10.21
N PRO A 94 -3.27 -20.81 8.95
CA PRO A 94 -1.87 -21.01 8.61
C PRO A 94 -1.00 -19.91 9.22
N ILE A 95 0.29 -20.19 9.32
CA ILE A 95 1.31 -19.20 9.64
C ILE A 95 1.71 -18.54 8.32
N ILE A 96 1.46 -17.24 8.19
CA ILE A 96 1.80 -16.45 7.01
C ILE A 96 2.89 -15.46 7.42
N ASP A 97 4.08 -15.63 6.86
CA ASP A 97 5.17 -14.66 6.96
C ASP A 97 5.52 -14.15 5.56
N PRO A 98 4.94 -13.02 5.12
CA PRO A 98 5.13 -12.51 3.77
C PRO A 98 6.54 -11.94 3.54
N LYS A 99 7.30 -11.65 4.62
CA LYS A 99 8.62 -10.99 4.54
C LYS A 99 8.62 -9.75 3.64
N TYR A 100 7.55 -8.94 3.73
CA TYR A 100 7.42 -7.72 2.93
C TYR A 100 8.66 -6.83 3.11
N LEU A 101 9.18 -6.32 1.99
CA LEU A 101 10.33 -5.41 1.96
C LEU A 101 11.61 -5.98 2.61
N SER A 102 11.73 -7.31 2.66
CA SER A 102 12.94 -7.98 3.16
C SER A 102 14.12 -7.86 2.18
N ASN A 103 13.84 -7.63 0.90
CA ASN A 103 14.85 -7.28 -0.09
C ASN A 103 14.97 -5.74 -0.20
N GLU A 104 16.19 -5.22 -0.04
CA GLU A 104 16.47 -3.78 -0.10
C GLU A 104 16.08 -3.14 -1.45
N GLU A 105 16.14 -3.89 -2.56
CA GLU A 105 15.75 -3.39 -3.89
C GLU A 105 14.26 -2.99 -3.94
N ASP A 106 13.40 -3.68 -3.18
CA ASP A 106 11.97 -3.38 -3.13
C ASP A 106 11.72 -2.02 -2.48
N VAL A 107 12.46 -1.73 -1.40
CA VAL A 107 12.41 -0.44 -0.71
C VAL A 107 12.92 0.67 -1.62
N ILE A 108 14.08 0.45 -2.25
CA ILE A 108 14.68 1.43 -3.17
C ILE A 108 13.75 1.76 -4.34
N THR A 109 13.03 0.78 -4.85
CA THR A 109 12.08 0.97 -5.96
C THR A 109 10.87 1.81 -5.52
N LEU A 110 10.37 1.60 -4.29
CA LEU A 110 9.20 2.33 -3.77
C LEU A 110 9.48 3.80 -3.43
N ILE A 111 10.72 4.17 -3.09
CA ILE A 111 11.07 5.53 -2.65
C ILE A 111 11.69 6.40 -3.75
N LYS A 112 11.73 5.89 -4.99
CA LYS A 112 12.47 6.52 -6.09
C LYS A 112 11.77 7.73 -6.70
#